data_AF-A0A1Y6D3K3-F1
#
_entry.id   AF-A0A1Y6D3K3-F1
#
_cell.length_a   1.000
_cell.length_b   1.000
_cell.length_c   1.000
_cell.angle_alpha   90.00
_cell.angle_beta   90.00
_cell.angle_gamma   90.00
#
_symmetry.space_group_name_H-M   'P 1'
#
loop_
_entity.id
_entity.type
_entity.pdbx_description
1 polymer ?
#
loop_
_entity_poly.entity_id
_entity_poly.type
_entity_poly.pdbx_seq_one_letter_code
_entity_poly.pdbx_strand_id
1 'polypeptide(L)'
;MKKILVPTIGGLVLAALGVLALWADPGGRYVNLPGLLLVTLGTLLASMLAHSRRGVVEMLGRLPVKLKGRPAVDREELETLLRVAEWHRLGRMQIAEQTAKKLRDPILRGGAEMVIGRTPEAELGRMLSWKIGAQRERDQDDIKIVLTMAGFAPALGMLGTLIGLIEMMYALDANQMAHIGTAMGFALLSTVYGLVAANLVLKPIAVRLEDTAREQLAWRHVQAEILRLLHERGHPSLIRDYWQAFQERLAGPESAQALELAPSKSSP
;
A
#
# COMPACT_ATOMS: atom_id res chain seq x y z
N MET A 1 4.45 4.06 16.88
CA MET A 1 3.66 3.02 16.18
C MET A 1 4.46 1.80 15.67
N LYS A 2 5.78 1.69 15.91
CA LYS A 2 6.52 0.43 15.62
C LYS A 2 6.04 -0.74 16.49
N LYS A 3 5.49 -0.46 17.68
CA LYS A 3 5.08 -1.48 18.67
C LYS A 3 3.75 -2.20 18.40
N ILE A 4 2.90 -1.75 17.47
CA ILE A 4 1.67 -2.47 17.06
C ILE A 4 1.87 -3.19 15.71
N LEU A 5 2.73 -2.65 14.85
CA LEU A 5 3.10 -3.28 13.58
C LEU A 5 3.92 -4.57 13.77
N VAL A 6 4.80 -4.59 14.78
CA VAL A 6 5.61 -5.77 15.16
C VAL A 6 4.75 -6.93 15.71
N PRO A 7 3.72 -6.73 16.55
CA PRO A 7 2.86 -7.83 16.98
C PRO A 7 1.84 -8.29 15.93
N THR A 8 1.37 -7.44 15.00
CA THR A 8 0.47 -7.91 13.92
C THR A 8 1.24 -8.69 12.84
N ILE A 9 2.40 -8.18 12.40
CA ILE A 9 3.30 -8.93 11.50
C ILE A 9 3.91 -10.11 12.24
N GLY A 10 4.28 -9.94 13.51
CA GLY A 10 4.80 -10.99 14.37
C GLY A 10 3.78 -12.08 14.62
N GLY A 11 2.51 -11.75 14.85
CA GLY A 11 1.41 -12.70 15.04
C GLY A 11 1.01 -13.41 13.74
N LEU A 12 1.03 -12.71 12.60
CA LEU A 12 0.87 -13.31 11.28
C LEU A 12 2.02 -14.27 10.95
N VAL A 13 3.24 -13.88 11.28
CA VAL A 13 4.45 -14.71 11.13
C VAL A 13 4.45 -15.87 12.12
N LEU A 14 3.95 -15.70 13.35
CA LEU A 14 3.82 -16.77 14.34
C LEU A 14 2.70 -17.76 13.96
N ALA A 15 1.60 -17.27 13.40
CA ALA A 15 0.52 -18.11 12.88
C ALA A 15 0.96 -18.84 11.61
N ALA A 16 1.66 -18.15 10.71
CA ALA A 16 2.26 -18.77 9.53
C ALA A 16 3.36 -19.77 9.91
N LEU A 17 4.21 -19.47 10.91
CA LEU A 17 5.20 -20.39 11.47
C LEU A 17 4.56 -21.54 12.23
N GLY A 18 3.45 -21.32 12.94
CA GLY A 18 2.69 -22.37 13.61
C GLY A 18 2.07 -23.32 12.60
N VAL A 19 1.47 -22.80 11.52
CA VAL A 19 0.97 -23.60 10.41
C VAL A 19 2.12 -24.31 9.68
N LEU A 20 3.24 -23.63 9.40
CA LEU A 20 4.43 -24.21 8.77
C LEU A 20 5.12 -25.27 9.64
N ALA A 21 5.14 -25.09 10.96
CA ALA A 21 5.69 -26.05 11.92
C ALA A 21 4.79 -27.27 12.07
N LEU A 22 3.46 -27.11 11.98
CA LEU A 22 2.51 -28.22 11.87
C LEU A 22 2.61 -28.94 10.51
N TRP A 23 3.12 -28.24 9.48
CA TRP A 23 3.39 -28.75 8.14
C TRP A 23 4.80 -29.36 7.96
N ALA A 24 5.67 -29.21 8.96
CA ALA A 24 7.06 -29.68 8.90
C ALA A 24 7.12 -31.19 9.12
N ASP A 25 6.80 -31.94 8.07
CA ASP A 25 7.11 -33.36 7.95
C ASP A 25 8.36 -33.52 7.06
N PRO A 26 9.40 -34.25 7.49
CA PRO A 26 10.63 -34.45 6.72
C PRO A 26 10.44 -35.07 5.32
N GLY A 27 9.24 -35.61 5.01
CA GLY A 27 8.95 -36.30 3.76
C GLY A 27 8.41 -35.45 2.60
N GLY A 28 8.15 -34.15 2.76
CA GLY A 28 7.66 -33.28 1.67
C GLY A 28 6.26 -33.61 1.13
N ARG A 29 5.54 -34.55 1.76
CA ARG A 29 4.24 -35.08 1.31
C ARG A 29 3.08 -34.08 1.37
N TYR A 30 3.24 -32.99 2.11
CA TYR A 30 2.22 -31.95 2.24
C TYR A 30 2.27 -30.90 1.11
N VAL A 31 3.33 -30.83 0.32
CA VAL A 31 3.41 -29.85 -0.79
C VAL A 31 2.74 -30.42 -2.03
N ASN A 32 1.46 -30.11 -2.22
CA ASN A 32 0.73 -30.46 -3.42
C ASN A 32 0.81 -29.30 -4.44
N LEU A 33 1.75 -29.41 -5.37
CA LEU A 33 1.96 -28.41 -6.43
C LEU A 33 0.71 -28.18 -7.28
N PRO A 34 -0.05 -29.22 -7.72
CA PRO A 34 -1.32 -29.03 -8.43
C PRO A 34 -2.33 -28.17 -7.66
N GLY A 35 -2.53 -28.43 -6.36
CA GLY A 35 -3.47 -27.71 -5.52
C GLY A 35 -3.03 -26.26 -5.29
N LEU A 36 -1.73 -26.03 -5.12
CA LEU A 36 -1.17 -24.69 -4.99
C LEU A 36 -1.35 -23.89 -6.29
N LEU A 37 -1.07 -24.50 -7.44
CA LEU A 37 -1.27 -23.88 -8.75
C LEU A 37 -2.74 -23.57 -9.00
N LEU A 38 -3.65 -24.49 -8.68
CA LEU A 38 -5.09 -24.27 -8.81
C LEU A 38 -5.54 -23.01 -8.06
N VAL A 39 -5.13 -22.88 -6.79
CA VAL A 39 -5.51 -21.72 -5.97
C VAL A 39 -4.82 -20.45 -6.45
N THR A 40 -3.49 -20.47 -6.62
CA THR A 40 -2.72 -19.26 -6.94
C THR A 40 -2.98 -18.74 -8.34
N LEU A 41 -2.86 -19.61 -9.35
CA LEU A 41 -3.10 -19.26 -10.75
C LEU A 41 -4.59 -19.02 -11.00
N GLY A 42 -5.48 -19.84 -10.41
CA GLY A 42 -6.92 -19.62 -10.50
C GLY A 42 -7.31 -18.26 -9.91
N THR A 43 -6.74 -17.85 -8.78
CA THR A 43 -7.06 -16.56 -8.15
C THR A 43 -6.59 -15.42 -9.02
N LEU A 44 -5.39 -15.53 -9.61
CA LEU A 44 -4.85 -14.55 -10.53
C LEU A 44 -5.72 -14.41 -11.78
N LEU A 45 -6.08 -15.53 -12.41
CA LEU A 45 -6.92 -15.54 -13.62
C LEU A 45 -8.33 -15.04 -13.35
N ALA A 46 -8.96 -15.47 -12.25
CA ALA A 46 -10.28 -14.97 -11.83
C ALA A 46 -10.25 -13.45 -11.60
N SER A 47 -9.16 -12.94 -11.04
CA SER A 47 -8.98 -11.50 -10.82
C SER A 47 -8.73 -10.73 -12.13
N MET A 48 -8.05 -11.34 -13.11
CA MET A 48 -7.90 -10.78 -14.46
C MET A 48 -9.19 -10.83 -15.29
N LEU A 49 -10.17 -11.64 -14.91
CA LEU A 49 -11.52 -11.63 -15.49
C LEU A 49 -12.40 -10.58 -14.82
N ALA A 50 -12.24 -10.38 -13.51
CA ALA A 50 -13.01 -9.39 -12.75
C ALA A 50 -12.52 -7.94 -12.97
N HIS A 51 -11.23 -7.74 -13.26
CA HIS A 51 -10.59 -6.44 -13.43
C HIS A 51 -9.81 -6.36 -14.74
N SER A 52 -9.46 -5.14 -15.18
CA SER A 52 -8.64 -4.98 -16.38
C SER A 52 -7.27 -5.67 -16.21
N ARG A 53 -6.83 -6.45 -17.22
CA ARG A 53 -5.54 -7.16 -17.20
C ARG A 53 -4.36 -6.22 -16.88
N ARG A 54 -4.40 -5.01 -17.44
CA ARG A 54 -3.40 -3.97 -17.19
C ARG A 54 -3.40 -3.52 -15.73
N GLY A 55 -4.58 -3.28 -15.15
CA GLY A 55 -4.73 -2.91 -13.75
C GLY A 55 -4.13 -3.94 -12.80
N VAL A 56 -4.41 -5.23 -13.01
CA VAL A 56 -3.87 -6.31 -12.15
C VAL A 56 -2.34 -6.40 -12.22
N VAL A 57 -1.76 -6.31 -13.42
CA VAL A 57 -0.30 -6.38 -13.59
C VAL A 57 0.40 -5.14 -13.01
N GLU A 58 -0.14 -3.94 -13.24
CA GLU A 58 0.40 -2.71 -12.67
C GLU A 58 0.33 -2.71 -11.14
N MET A 59 -0.80 -3.16 -10.59
CA MET A 59 -1.02 -3.28 -9.15
C MET A 59 0.02 -4.22 -8.51
N LEU A 60 0.24 -5.41 -9.09
CA LEU A 60 1.25 -6.36 -8.62
C LEU A 60 2.66 -5.78 -8.68
N GLY A 61 3.00 -5.03 -9.74
CA GLY A 61 4.30 -4.35 -9.85
C GLY A 61 4.51 -3.22 -8.83
N ARG A 62 3.43 -2.52 -8.44
CA ARG A 62 3.46 -1.43 -7.46
C ARG A 62 3.38 -1.91 -6.01
N LEU A 63 2.87 -3.11 -5.78
CA LEU A 63 2.70 -3.71 -4.45
C LEU A 63 3.95 -3.62 -3.55
N PRO A 64 5.17 -4.00 -3.98
CA PRO A 64 6.36 -3.93 -3.13
C PRO A 64 6.72 -2.49 -2.73
N VAL A 65 6.47 -1.51 -3.61
CA VAL A 65 6.70 -0.09 -3.32
C VAL A 65 5.66 0.43 -2.35
N LYS A 66 4.37 0.12 -2.57
CA LYS A 66 3.27 0.53 -1.69
C LYS A 66 3.40 -0.06 -0.28
N LEU A 67 3.84 -1.32 -0.16
CA LEU A 67 4.06 -1.97 1.15
C LEU A 67 5.27 -1.42 1.93
N LYS A 68 6.26 -0.86 1.22
CA LYS A 68 7.41 -0.17 1.84
C LYS A 68 7.11 1.29 2.21
N GLY A 69 6.17 1.92 1.51
CA GLY A 69 6.04 3.38 1.46
C GLY A 69 5.26 3.99 2.62
N ARG A 70 6.00 4.58 3.57
CA ARG A 70 5.52 5.79 4.24
C ARG A 70 5.66 6.97 3.26
N PRO A 71 4.79 8.00 3.31
CA PRO A 71 5.07 9.25 2.60
C PRO A 71 6.47 9.72 3.02
N ALA A 72 7.38 9.81 2.04
CA ALA A 72 8.74 10.24 2.27
C ALA A 72 8.72 11.75 2.52
N VAL A 73 8.49 12.13 3.78
CA VAL A 73 8.56 13.53 4.19
C VAL A 73 10.04 13.88 4.34
N ASP A 74 10.68 14.20 3.22
CA ASP A 74 12.09 14.53 3.17
C ASP A 74 12.32 15.96 3.67
N ARG A 75 13.23 16.13 4.62
CA ARG A 75 13.65 17.46 5.09
C ARG A 75 14.24 18.29 3.96
N GLU A 76 14.94 17.66 3.02
CA GLU A 76 15.51 18.36 1.87
C GLU A 76 14.42 18.92 0.94
N GLU A 77 13.30 18.20 0.82
CA GLU A 77 12.16 18.65 0.02
C GLU A 77 11.46 19.85 0.67
N LEU A 78 11.30 19.83 2.00
CA LEU A 78 10.82 20.99 2.75
C LEU A 78 11.72 22.21 2.55
N GLU A 79 13.03 22.07 2.77
CA GLU A 79 13.97 23.20 2.63
C GLU A 79 13.99 23.76 1.18
N THR A 80 13.76 22.89 0.20
CA THR A 80 13.63 23.32 -1.20
C THR A 80 12.33 24.10 -1.41
N LEU A 81 11.21 23.64 -0.85
CA LEU A 81 9.91 24.31 -0.91
C LEU A 81 9.91 25.66 -0.20
N LEU A 82 10.56 25.77 0.96
CA LEU A 82 10.71 27.03 1.70
C LEU A 82 11.50 28.06 0.91
N ARG A 83 12.58 27.64 0.24
CA ARG A 83 13.33 28.52 -0.69
C ARG A 83 12.47 28.99 -1.85
N VAL A 84 11.63 28.13 -2.43
CA VAL A 84 10.68 28.54 -3.47
C VAL A 84 9.74 29.62 -2.94
N ALA A 85 9.17 29.43 -1.75
CA ALA A 85 8.28 30.41 -1.12
C ALA A 85 8.96 31.76 -0.86
N GLU A 86 10.20 31.74 -0.37
CA GLU A 86 10.99 32.94 -0.14
C GLU A 86 11.27 33.71 -1.45
N TRP A 87 11.74 33.02 -2.49
CA TRP A 87 12.02 33.64 -3.79
C TRP A 87 10.76 34.18 -4.46
N HIS A 88 9.64 33.47 -4.35
CA HIS A 88 8.34 33.91 -4.86
C HIS A 88 7.88 35.20 -4.15
N ARG A 89 8.00 35.27 -2.82
CA ARG A 89 7.66 36.46 -2.03
C ARG A 89 8.54 37.67 -2.36
N LEU A 90 9.84 37.44 -2.59
CA LEU A 90 10.80 38.48 -2.99
C LEU A 90 10.65 38.92 -4.46
N GLY A 91 9.72 38.33 -5.21
CA GLY A 91 9.47 38.66 -6.61
C GLY A 91 10.51 38.13 -7.61
N ARG A 92 11.42 37.25 -7.18
CA ARG A 92 12.49 36.69 -8.02
C ARG A 92 12.01 35.43 -8.76
N MET A 93 11.11 35.62 -9.71
CA MET A 93 10.39 34.51 -10.38
C MET A 93 11.31 33.50 -11.08
N GLN A 94 12.37 33.94 -11.75
CA GLN A 94 13.32 33.05 -12.42
C GLN A 94 14.04 32.10 -11.44
N ILE A 95 14.42 32.60 -10.27
CA ILE A 95 15.09 31.80 -9.23
C ILE A 95 14.08 30.85 -8.58
N ALA A 96 12.86 31.32 -8.33
CA ALA A 96 11.77 30.50 -7.81
C ALA A 96 11.49 29.31 -8.75
N GLU A 97 11.42 29.54 -10.06
CA GLU A 97 11.16 28.50 -11.06
C GLU A 97 12.29 27.46 -11.12
N GLN A 98 13.55 27.91 -11.15
CA GLN A 98 14.70 27.00 -11.12
C GLN A 98 14.76 26.17 -9.83
N THR A 99 14.33 26.74 -8.71
CA THR A 99 14.28 26.04 -7.43
C THR A 99 13.11 25.06 -7.39
N ALA A 100 11.95 25.43 -7.94
CA ALA A 100 10.78 24.56 -8.02
C ALA A 100 11.05 23.28 -8.83
N LYS A 101 11.86 23.37 -9.90
CA LYS A 101 12.29 22.21 -10.71
C LYS A 101 13.07 21.15 -9.91
N LYS A 102 13.63 21.52 -8.75
CA LYS A 102 14.35 20.60 -7.85
C LYS A 102 13.42 19.82 -6.90
N LEU A 103 12.14 20.16 -6.83
CA LEU A 103 11.15 19.40 -6.07
C LEU A 103 10.97 18.01 -6.69
N ARG A 104 10.94 16.98 -5.84
CA ARG A 104 10.87 15.58 -6.28
C ARG A 104 9.42 15.14 -6.42
N ASP A 105 8.56 15.57 -5.51
CA ASP A 105 7.14 15.30 -5.53
C ASP A 105 6.48 16.01 -6.73
N PRO A 106 5.82 15.26 -7.63
CA PRO A 106 5.22 15.82 -8.84
C PRO A 106 4.10 16.82 -8.58
N ILE A 107 3.38 16.71 -7.45
CA ILE A 107 2.29 17.63 -7.09
C ILE A 107 2.89 18.95 -6.60
N LEU A 108 3.89 18.89 -5.70
CA LEU A 108 4.58 20.10 -5.24
C LEU A 108 5.28 20.83 -6.39
N ARG A 109 5.99 20.11 -7.27
CA ARG A 109 6.65 20.71 -8.43
C ARG A 109 5.65 21.37 -9.37
N GLY A 110 4.66 20.62 -9.85
CA GLY A 110 3.67 21.14 -10.80
C GLY A 110 2.82 22.26 -10.21
N GLY A 111 2.46 22.16 -8.93
CA GLY A 111 1.73 23.22 -8.23
C GLY A 111 2.56 24.50 -8.07
N ALA A 112 3.83 24.38 -7.68
CA ALA A 112 4.72 25.53 -7.54
C ALA A 112 4.96 26.22 -8.89
N GLU A 113 5.14 25.45 -9.97
CA GLU A 113 5.26 25.98 -11.33
C GLU A 113 4.01 26.77 -11.75
N MET A 114 2.81 26.28 -11.46
CA MET A 114 1.56 27.01 -11.73
C MET A 114 1.44 28.30 -10.91
N VAL A 115 1.82 28.26 -9.64
CA VAL A 115 1.82 29.46 -8.79
C VAL A 115 2.78 30.52 -9.33
N ILE A 116 4.00 30.14 -9.68
CA ILE A 116 5.01 31.05 -10.26
C ILE A 116 4.55 31.58 -11.62
N GLY A 117 3.87 30.74 -12.41
CA GLY A 117 3.23 31.11 -13.67
C GLY A 117 2.01 32.02 -13.54
N ARG A 118 1.63 32.43 -12.33
CA ARG A 118 0.47 33.30 -12.02
C ARG A 118 -0.88 32.70 -12.45
N THR A 119 -1.00 31.38 -12.43
CA THR A 119 -2.30 30.72 -12.65
C THR A 119 -3.30 31.17 -11.59
N PRO A 120 -4.57 31.47 -11.95
CA PRO A 120 -5.59 31.84 -10.97
C PRO A 120 -5.81 30.77 -9.90
N GLU A 121 -6.07 31.16 -8.66
CA GLU A 121 -6.29 30.25 -7.53
C GLU A 121 -7.37 29.19 -7.82
N ALA A 122 -8.47 29.61 -8.45
CA ALA A 122 -9.57 28.71 -8.80
C ALA A 122 -9.13 27.59 -9.76
N GLU A 123 -8.20 27.88 -10.67
CA GLU A 123 -7.67 26.89 -11.61
C GLU A 123 -6.62 25.98 -10.96
N LEU A 124 -5.76 26.53 -10.10
CA LEU A 124 -4.86 25.74 -9.26
C LEU A 124 -5.64 24.74 -8.39
N GLY A 125 -6.68 25.22 -7.70
CA GLY A 125 -7.57 24.40 -6.88
C GLY A 125 -8.22 23.27 -7.67
N ARG A 126 -8.81 23.58 -8.85
CA ARG A 126 -9.40 22.57 -9.74
C ARG A 126 -8.38 21.51 -10.16
N MET A 127 -7.17 21.91 -10.55
CA MET A 127 -6.13 20.99 -10.97
C MET A 127 -5.64 20.10 -9.82
N LEU A 128 -5.48 20.67 -8.62
CA LEU A 128 -5.09 19.92 -7.42
C LEU A 128 -6.18 18.92 -7.03
N SER A 129 -7.44 19.35 -6.98
CA SER A 129 -8.58 18.46 -6.70
C SER A 129 -8.67 17.31 -7.71
N TRP A 130 -8.45 17.59 -9.01
CA TRP A 130 -8.41 16.56 -10.04
C TRP A 130 -7.27 15.55 -9.81
N LYS A 131 -6.04 16.03 -9.54
CA LYS A 131 -4.89 15.15 -9.27
C LYS A 131 -5.11 14.29 -8.01
N ILE A 132 -5.67 14.86 -6.96
CA ILE A 132 -5.99 14.16 -5.71
C ILE A 132 -7.07 13.10 -5.95
N GLY A 133 -8.15 13.46 -6.65
CA GLY A 133 -9.23 12.55 -7.02
C GLY A 133 -8.73 11.37 -7.85
N ALA A 134 -7.96 11.64 -8.90
CA ALA A 134 -7.38 10.61 -9.76
C ALA A 134 -6.41 9.69 -8.99
N GLN A 135 -5.66 10.21 -8.01
CA GLN A 135 -4.81 9.38 -7.17
C GLN A 135 -5.64 8.48 -6.24
N ARG A 136 -6.67 9.04 -5.60
CA ARG A 136 -7.58 8.31 -4.73
C ARG A 136 -8.27 7.17 -5.47
N GLU A 137 -8.76 7.42 -6.68
CA GLU A 137 -9.40 6.41 -7.52
C GLU A 137 -8.43 5.26 -7.83
N ARG A 138 -7.20 5.58 -8.26
CA ARG A 138 -6.16 4.56 -8.49
C ARG A 138 -5.84 3.73 -7.25
N ASP A 139 -5.73 4.37 -6.09
CA ASP A 139 -5.45 3.66 -4.84
C ASP A 139 -6.62 2.75 -4.43
N GLN A 140 -7.86 3.20 -4.63
CA GLN A 140 -9.06 2.41 -4.39
C GLN A 140 -9.17 1.21 -5.33
N ASP A 141 -8.84 1.38 -6.61
CA ASP A 141 -8.79 0.28 -7.58
C ASP A 141 -7.77 -0.78 -7.17
N ASP A 142 -6.57 -0.38 -6.77
CA ASP A 142 -5.53 -1.30 -6.32
C ASP A 142 -5.98 -2.10 -5.09
N ILE A 143 -6.63 -1.44 -4.11
CA ILE A 143 -7.19 -2.10 -2.92
C ILE A 143 -8.28 -3.09 -3.32
N LYS A 144 -9.18 -2.68 -4.22
CA LYS A 144 -10.30 -3.50 -4.69
C LYS A 144 -9.82 -4.76 -5.41
N ILE A 145 -8.74 -4.67 -6.19
CA ILE A 145 -8.12 -5.82 -6.85
C ILE A 145 -7.67 -6.86 -5.79
N VAL A 146 -6.95 -6.44 -4.74
CA VAL A 146 -6.48 -7.36 -3.68
C VAL A 146 -7.64 -7.97 -2.91
N LEU A 147 -8.65 -7.18 -2.57
CA LEU A 147 -9.85 -7.69 -1.89
C LEU A 147 -10.59 -8.72 -2.76
N THR A 148 -10.64 -8.49 -4.08
CA THR A 148 -11.23 -9.44 -5.04
C THR A 148 -10.43 -10.74 -5.08
N MET A 149 -9.10 -10.65 -5.14
CA MET A 149 -8.21 -11.82 -5.05
C MET A 149 -8.45 -12.59 -3.73
N ALA A 150 -8.58 -11.88 -2.61
CA ALA A 150 -8.84 -12.49 -1.31
C ALA A 150 -10.21 -13.19 -1.24
N GLY A 151 -11.19 -12.75 -2.04
CA GLY A 151 -12.50 -13.39 -2.16
C GLY A 151 -12.47 -14.65 -3.03
N PHE A 152 -11.67 -14.68 -4.10
CA PHE A 152 -11.58 -15.84 -4.99
C PHE A 152 -10.72 -16.98 -4.45
N ALA A 153 -9.67 -16.70 -3.66
CA ALA A 153 -8.76 -17.72 -3.17
C ALA A 153 -9.45 -18.86 -2.37
N PRO A 154 -10.37 -18.60 -1.43
CA PRO A 154 -11.09 -19.67 -0.71
C PRO A 154 -12.07 -20.41 -1.63
N ALA A 155 -12.72 -19.71 -2.56
CA ALA A 155 -13.63 -20.32 -3.53
C ALA A 155 -12.92 -21.34 -4.42
N LEU A 156 -11.69 -21.03 -4.87
CA LEU A 156 -10.87 -21.97 -5.64
C LEU A 156 -10.33 -23.12 -4.78
N GLY A 157 -10.07 -22.88 -3.50
CA GLY A 157 -9.77 -23.96 -2.55
C GLY A 157 -10.91 -24.97 -2.43
N MET A 158 -12.16 -24.47 -2.35
CA MET A 158 -13.39 -25.30 -2.39
C MET A 158 -13.61 -25.97 -3.75
N LEU A 159 -13.22 -25.35 -4.86
CA LEU A 159 -13.24 -26.04 -6.16
C LEU A 159 -12.26 -27.21 -6.18
N GLY A 160 -11.10 -27.07 -5.53
CA GLY A 160 -10.15 -28.16 -5.37
C GLY A 160 -10.70 -29.35 -4.56
N THR A 161 -11.51 -29.11 -3.53
CA THR A 161 -12.17 -30.22 -2.82
C THR A 161 -13.17 -30.95 -3.69
N LEU A 162 -13.95 -30.23 -4.50
CA LEU A 162 -14.88 -30.85 -5.44
C LEU A 162 -14.14 -31.71 -6.47
N ILE A 163 -13.04 -31.21 -7.04
CA ILE A 163 -12.20 -31.96 -7.99
C ILE A 163 -11.62 -33.21 -7.32
N GLY A 164 -11.08 -33.09 -6.11
CA GLY A 164 -10.52 -34.23 -5.38
C GLY A 164 -11.57 -35.27 -5.01
N LEU A 165 -12.79 -34.85 -4.62
CA LEU A 165 -13.90 -35.78 -4.36
C LEU A 165 -14.31 -36.54 -5.63
N ILE A 166 -14.36 -35.87 -6.79
CA ILE A 166 -14.64 -36.53 -8.08
C ILE A 166 -13.57 -37.58 -8.37
N GLU A 167 -12.29 -37.25 -8.19
CA GLU A 167 -11.19 -38.18 -8.44
C GLU A 167 -11.18 -39.36 -7.46
N MET A 168 -11.55 -39.12 -6.20
CA MET A 168 -11.74 -40.19 -5.22
C MET A 168 -12.85 -41.17 -5.65
N MET A 169 -13.96 -40.69 -6.21
CA MET A 169 -15.05 -41.55 -6.70
C MET A 169 -14.60 -42.42 -7.88
N TYR A 170 -13.85 -41.86 -8.83
CA TYR A 170 -13.28 -42.64 -9.94
C TYR A 170 -12.24 -43.66 -9.47
N ALA A 171 -11.38 -43.29 -8.52
CA ALA A 171 -10.39 -44.20 -7.95
C ALA A 171 -11.04 -45.36 -7.18
N LEU A 172 -12.15 -45.10 -6.50
CA LEU A 172 -12.93 -46.12 -5.81
C LEU A 172 -13.54 -47.12 -6.80
N ASP A 173 -14.18 -46.62 -7.87
CA ASP A 173 -14.77 -47.46 -8.92
C ASP A 173 -13.71 -48.36 -9.61
N ALA A 174 -12.49 -47.83 -9.79
CA ALA A 174 -11.37 -48.55 -10.37
C ALA A 174 -10.59 -49.45 -9.38
N ASN A 175 -11.01 -49.58 -8.12
CA ASN A 175 -10.30 -50.30 -7.04
C ASN A 175 -8.85 -49.82 -6.78
N GLN A 176 -8.57 -48.53 -7.00
CA GLN A 176 -7.25 -47.91 -6.86
C GLN A 176 -7.05 -47.24 -5.49
N MET A 177 -6.92 -48.04 -4.42
CA MET A 177 -6.85 -47.54 -3.03
C MET A 177 -5.73 -46.50 -2.78
N ALA A 178 -4.57 -46.65 -3.44
CA ALA A 178 -3.47 -45.69 -3.31
C ALA A 178 -3.83 -44.29 -3.84
N HIS A 179 -4.62 -44.21 -4.92
CA HIS A 179 -5.03 -42.95 -5.54
C HIS A 179 -6.05 -42.18 -4.70
N ILE A 180 -6.88 -42.88 -3.92
CA ILE A 180 -7.84 -42.25 -3.00
C ILE A 180 -7.11 -41.37 -1.98
N GLY A 181 -6.01 -41.87 -1.40
CA GLY A 181 -5.19 -41.11 -0.45
C GLY A 181 -4.56 -39.86 -1.07
N THR A 182 -4.07 -39.96 -2.32
CA THR A 182 -3.50 -38.83 -3.06
C THR A 182 -4.55 -37.76 -3.39
N ALA A 183 -5.73 -38.18 -3.87
CA ALA A 183 -6.83 -37.28 -4.20
C ALA A 183 -7.43 -36.58 -2.97
N MET A 184 -7.54 -37.30 -1.85
CA MET A 184 -7.94 -36.72 -0.56
C MET A 184 -6.92 -35.69 -0.05
N GLY A 185 -5.63 -35.99 -0.17
CA GLY A 185 -4.56 -35.06 0.14
C GLY A 185 -4.67 -33.78 -0.69
N PHE A 186 -4.85 -33.89 -2.01
CA PHE A 186 -5.07 -32.75 -2.89
C PHE A 186 -6.25 -31.86 -2.43
N ALA A 187 -7.41 -32.47 -2.15
CA ALA A 187 -8.62 -31.76 -1.72
C ALA A 187 -8.43 -30.97 -0.42
N LEU A 188 -7.84 -31.60 0.60
CA LEU A 188 -7.62 -30.95 1.89
C LEU A 188 -6.59 -29.82 1.77
N LEU A 189 -5.50 -30.07 1.04
CA LEU A 189 -4.44 -29.09 0.87
C LEU A 189 -4.88 -27.88 0.03
N SER A 190 -5.68 -28.07 -1.01
CA SER A 190 -6.23 -26.94 -1.80
C SER A 190 -7.06 -25.99 -0.93
N THR A 191 -7.85 -26.54 0.01
CA THR A 191 -8.64 -25.73 0.95
C THR A 191 -7.75 -24.92 1.88
N VAL A 192 -6.72 -25.57 2.44
CA VAL A 192 -5.74 -24.89 3.31
C VAL A 192 -5.03 -23.77 2.55
N TYR A 193 -4.57 -24.03 1.31
CA TYR A 193 -3.93 -23.01 0.48
C TYR A 193 -4.86 -21.82 0.21
N GLY A 194 -6.14 -22.07 -0.10
CA GLY A 194 -7.14 -21.01 -0.30
C GLY A 194 -7.35 -20.15 0.94
N LEU A 195 -7.50 -20.76 2.11
CA LEU A 195 -7.70 -20.06 3.38
C LEU A 195 -6.45 -19.26 3.79
N VAL A 196 -5.27 -19.85 3.66
CA VAL A 196 -4.00 -19.20 3.99
C VAL A 196 -3.75 -18.02 3.05
N ALA A 197 -3.89 -18.21 1.74
CA ALA A 197 -3.70 -17.13 0.77
C ALA A 197 -4.67 -15.96 1.02
N ALA A 198 -5.95 -16.25 1.28
CA ALA A 198 -6.95 -15.21 1.51
C ALA A 198 -6.72 -14.46 2.82
N ASN A 199 -6.63 -15.19 3.94
CA ASN A 199 -6.71 -14.59 5.27
C ASN A 199 -5.35 -14.19 5.84
N LEU A 200 -4.28 -14.92 5.50
CA LEU A 200 -2.95 -14.66 6.02
C LEU A 200 -2.11 -13.80 5.08
N VAL A 201 -2.43 -13.72 3.79
CA VAL A 201 -1.63 -12.96 2.82
C VAL A 201 -2.42 -11.78 2.25
N LEU A 202 -3.51 -12.05 1.51
CA LEU A 202 -4.18 -11.02 0.72
C LEU A 202 -4.97 -10.00 1.56
N LYS A 203 -5.74 -10.45 2.56
CA LYS A 203 -6.49 -9.53 3.45
C LYS A 203 -5.58 -8.58 4.24
N PRO A 204 -4.50 -9.03 4.91
CA PRO A 204 -3.56 -8.12 5.57
C PRO A 204 -2.92 -7.13 4.59
N ILE A 205 -2.58 -7.57 3.37
CA ILE A 205 -2.06 -6.68 2.33
C ILE A 205 -3.08 -5.60 1.96
N ALA A 206 -4.36 -5.97 1.77
CA ALA A 206 -5.42 -5.00 1.47
C ALA A 206 -5.57 -3.95 2.58
N VAL A 207 -5.58 -4.37 3.86
CA VAL A 207 -5.64 -3.44 5.00
C VAL A 207 -4.45 -2.49 5.00
N ARG A 208 -3.23 -2.99 4.74
CA ARG A 208 -2.05 -2.11 4.65
C ARG A 208 -2.12 -1.14 3.49
N LEU A 209 -2.63 -1.55 2.34
CA LEU A 209 -2.84 -0.67 1.20
C LEU A 209 -3.87 0.42 1.52
N GLU A 210 -4.95 0.10 2.24
CA GLU A 210 -5.93 1.07 2.71
C GLU A 210 -5.30 2.11 3.65
N ASP A 211 -4.53 1.67 4.64
CA ASP A 211 -3.85 2.58 5.58
C ASP A 211 -2.87 3.50 4.83
N THR A 212 -2.03 2.93 3.97
CA THR A 212 -1.09 3.71 3.16
C THR A 212 -1.81 4.68 2.23
N ALA A 213 -2.91 4.28 1.59
CA ALA A 213 -3.71 5.16 0.74
C ALA A 213 -4.32 6.33 1.54
N ARG A 214 -4.81 6.08 2.76
CA ARG A 214 -5.32 7.12 3.66
C ARG A 214 -4.22 8.11 4.06
N GLU A 215 -3.04 7.62 4.41
CA GLU A 215 -1.88 8.47 4.74
C GLU A 215 -1.44 9.32 3.54
N GLN A 216 -1.35 8.72 2.35
CA GLN A 216 -0.99 9.42 1.13
C GLN A 216 -2.03 10.48 0.74
N LEU A 217 -3.32 10.16 0.86
CA LEU A 217 -4.40 11.11 0.59
C LEU A 217 -4.36 12.31 1.54
N ALA A 218 -4.17 12.04 2.84
CA ALA A 218 -3.99 13.10 3.84
C ALA A 218 -2.77 13.99 3.50
N TRP A 219 -1.66 13.37 3.07
CA TRP A 219 -0.49 14.12 2.61
C TRP A 219 -0.80 15.02 1.42
N ARG A 220 -1.54 14.52 0.42
CA ARG A 220 -1.90 15.31 -0.75
C ARG A 220 -2.76 16.53 -0.40
N HIS A 221 -3.64 16.40 0.58
CA HIS A 221 -4.42 17.53 1.07
C HIS A 221 -3.55 18.60 1.74
N VAL A 222 -2.55 18.19 2.55
CA VAL A 222 -1.57 19.12 3.13
C VAL A 222 -0.74 19.82 2.05
N GLN A 223 -0.28 19.07 1.04
CA GLN A 223 0.43 19.66 -0.11
C GLN A 223 -0.43 20.69 -0.86
N ALA A 224 -1.72 20.41 -1.04
CA ALA A 224 -2.63 21.36 -1.68
C ALA A 224 -2.78 22.66 -0.87
N GLU A 225 -2.89 22.55 0.45
CA GLU A 225 -2.95 23.72 1.33
C GLU A 225 -1.64 24.52 1.31
N ILE A 226 -0.49 23.85 1.33
CA ILE A 226 0.82 24.50 1.20
C ILE A 226 0.93 25.26 -0.13
N LEU A 227 0.45 24.69 -1.23
CA LEU A 227 0.46 25.35 -2.53
C LEU A 227 -0.50 26.55 -2.60
N ARG A 228 -1.63 26.49 -1.89
CA ARG A 228 -2.53 27.62 -1.72
C ARG A 228 -1.87 28.76 -0.93
N LEU A 229 -1.19 28.46 0.18
CA LEU A 229 -0.41 29.45 0.94
C LEU A 229 0.71 30.06 0.10
N LEU A 230 1.36 29.26 -0.76
CA LEU A 230 2.36 29.75 -1.69
C LEU A 230 1.75 30.74 -2.70
N HIS A 231 0.54 30.46 -3.19
CA HIS A 231 -0.22 31.35 -4.07
C HIS A 231 -0.57 32.68 -3.39
N GLU A 232 -1.02 32.63 -2.15
CA GLU A 232 -1.35 33.79 -1.31
C GLU A 232 -0.11 34.58 -0.83
N ARG A 233 1.11 34.16 -1.21
CA ARG A 233 2.40 34.72 -0.77
C ARG A 233 2.58 34.69 0.76
N GLY A 234 2.04 33.66 1.41
CA GLY A 234 2.18 33.43 2.84
C GLY A 234 3.64 33.33 3.31
N HIS A 235 3.87 33.60 4.60
CA HIS A 235 5.21 33.51 5.20
C HIS A 235 5.72 32.05 5.14
N PRO A 236 7.00 31.78 4.80
CA PRO A 236 7.55 30.42 4.77
C PRO A 236 7.39 29.65 6.10
N SER A 237 7.30 30.34 7.24
CA SER A 237 7.00 29.74 8.54
C SER A 237 5.67 29.00 8.55
N LEU A 238 4.61 29.54 7.94
CA LEU A 238 3.31 28.86 7.90
C LEU A 238 3.40 27.55 7.11
N ILE A 239 4.13 27.55 5.99
CA ILE A 239 4.38 26.34 5.20
C ILE A 239 5.12 25.28 6.04
N ARG A 240 6.10 25.71 6.86
CA ARG A 240 6.81 24.84 7.79
C ARG A 240 5.87 24.27 8.85
N ASP A 241 4.96 25.07 9.40
CA ASP A 241 4.02 24.64 10.43
C ASP A 241 3.04 23.58 9.90
N TYR A 242 2.46 23.77 8.70
CA TYR A 242 1.60 22.77 8.06
C TYR A 242 2.34 21.46 7.77
N TRP A 243 3.59 21.56 7.32
CA TRP A 243 4.44 20.41 7.06
C TRP A 243 4.79 19.66 8.37
N GLN A 244 5.14 20.38 9.43
CA GLN A 244 5.46 19.82 10.75
C GLN A 244 4.23 19.17 11.39
N ALA A 245 3.07 19.82 11.35
CA ALA A 245 1.81 19.26 11.84
C ALA A 245 1.48 17.91 11.17
N PHE A 246 1.77 17.77 9.87
CA PHE A 246 1.64 16.49 9.18
C PHE A 246 2.70 15.47 9.63
N GLN A 247 3.95 15.87 9.84
CA GLN A 247 4.98 14.99 10.38
C GLN A 247 4.63 14.47 11.78
N GLU A 248 4.12 15.32 12.66
CA GLU A 248 3.67 14.95 14.01
C GLU A 248 2.53 13.94 13.94
N ARG A 249 1.56 14.18 13.05
CA ARG A 249 0.48 13.22 12.77
C ARG A 249 1.02 11.86 12.33
N LEU A 250 2.05 11.82 11.48
CA LEU A 250 2.69 10.57 11.04
C LEU A 250 3.51 9.89 12.14
N ALA A 251 4.14 10.68 13.01
CA ALA A 251 4.99 10.19 14.07
C ALA A 251 4.19 9.57 15.22
N GLY A 252 2.92 9.99 15.38
CA GLY A 252 2.00 9.49 16.40
C GLY A 252 2.42 9.92 17.83
N PRO A 253 1.62 9.59 18.85
CA PRO A 253 1.82 10.07 20.23
C PRO A 253 3.17 9.69 20.87
N GLU A 254 3.93 8.74 20.30
CA GLU A 254 5.27 8.37 20.79
C GLU A 254 6.33 9.46 20.54
N SER A 255 6.11 10.37 19.59
CA SER A 255 7.08 11.42 19.25
C SER A 255 6.92 12.70 20.07
N ALA A 256 5.70 13.00 20.55
CA ALA A 256 5.46 14.05 21.54
C ALA A 256 6.20 13.75 22.86
N GLN A 257 6.20 12.48 23.30
CA GLN A 257 6.95 12.02 24.47
C GLN A 257 8.47 12.05 24.25
N ALA A 258 8.94 11.81 23.03
CA ALA A 258 10.37 11.90 22.70
C ALA A 258 10.87 13.36 22.62
N LEU A 259 9.98 14.31 22.27
CA LEU A 259 10.27 15.75 22.30
C LEU A 259 10.23 16.32 23.73
N GLU A 260 9.36 15.81 24.62
CA GLU A 260 9.35 16.17 26.05
C GLU A 260 10.57 15.63 26.82
N LEU A 261 11.19 14.54 26.35
CA LEU A 261 12.35 13.91 27.00
C LEU A 261 13.70 14.39 26.45
N ALA A 262 13.73 15.27 25.46
CA ALA A 262 14.97 15.91 25.03
C ALA A 262 15.35 16.98 26.07
N PRO A 263 16.43 16.81 26.86
CA PRO A 263 16.81 17.82 27.82
C PRO A 263 17.11 19.11 27.06
N SER A 264 16.40 20.17 27.44
CA SER A 264 16.77 21.56 27.18
C SER A 264 18.27 21.70 27.44
N LYS A 265 19.07 21.68 26.38
CA LYS A 265 20.43 22.21 26.44
C LYS A 265 20.28 23.72 26.50
N SER A 266 19.96 24.21 27.69
CA SER A 266 20.24 25.57 28.11
C SER A 266 21.74 25.77 27.97
N SER A 267 22.13 26.59 27.00
CA SER A 267 23.42 27.25 26.98
C SER A 267 23.65 28.00 28.29
N PRO A 268 24.90 28.14 28.69
CA PRO A 268 25.49 29.48 28.74
C PRO A 268 26.35 29.77 27.52
#